data_AF-A0A4R2T8K2-F1
#
_entry.id   AF-A0A4R2T8K2-F1
#
_cell.length_a   1.000
_cell.length_b   1.000
_cell.length_c   1.000
_cell.angle_alpha   90.00
_cell.angle_beta   90.00
_cell.angle_gamma   90.00
#
_symmetry.space_group_name_H-M   'P 1'
#
loop_
_entity.id
_entity.type
_entity.pdbx_description
1 polymer ?
#
loop_
_entity_poly.entity_id
_entity_poly.type
_entity_poly.pdbx_seq_one_letter_code
_entity_poly.pdbx_strand_id
1 'polypeptide(L)'
;MAALDFRLTGIAAGKTLPEQLRAERRKRSMSLRDAAEKTGLSPTTIASLERGGGSVASLLRLLAVIAPAARRRAPERSYWGQGDKEDRDSRFTPSDFMAGIYAAFGEIDLDPCGHLLSPVIAHRRILLSEGGDGLVDEWSGKFAFVNPPYSQLLRWLRRAHDQWCAGKVETVVCLVPVRTDSAWFHETLSADADIYLLRGRVRFLDTQGRGQHTPFSLMILTLGATCQQKNRYAELVPGLWLARSVRAVSGDQGHRSLTPAE
;
A
#
# COMPACT_ATOMS: atom_id res chain seq x y z
N MET A 1 -1.79 22.84 24.99
CA MET A 1 -0.46 22.68 24.35
C MET A 1 -0.12 21.20 24.39
N ALA A 2 -0.48 20.48 23.32
CA ALA A 2 0.41 20.14 22.21
C ALA A 2 1.34 18.98 22.59
N ALA A 3 0.93 17.76 22.21
CA ALA A 3 1.79 16.60 22.15
C ALA A 3 2.87 16.87 21.08
N LEU A 4 4.05 17.33 21.51
CA LEU A 4 5.24 17.18 20.70
C LEU A 4 5.65 15.71 20.83
N ASP A 5 5.48 14.93 19.75
CA ASP A 5 5.96 13.54 19.64
C ASP A 5 7.50 13.54 19.59
N PHE A 6 8.11 13.84 20.74
CA PHE A 6 9.54 13.94 20.93
C PHE A 6 10.01 12.70 21.69
N ARG A 7 10.56 11.73 20.95
CA ARG A 7 11.09 10.48 21.50
C ARG A 7 12.61 10.50 21.48
N LEU A 8 13.23 10.00 22.56
CA LEU A 8 14.68 9.81 22.67
C LEU A 8 15.04 8.32 22.59
N THR A 9 16.14 7.98 21.93
CA THR A 9 16.85 6.70 22.11
C THR A 9 18.12 6.93 22.93
N GLY A 10 18.73 5.86 23.43
CA GLY A 10 19.97 5.95 24.23
C GLY A 10 19.72 6.37 25.68
N ILE A 11 18.48 6.20 26.16
CA ILE A 11 18.03 6.42 27.54
C ILE A 11 17.21 5.20 28.00
N ALA A 12 17.10 4.97 29.31
CA ALA A 12 16.30 3.89 29.89
C ALA A 12 14.85 3.88 29.39
N ALA A 13 14.24 2.68 29.40
CA ALA A 13 12.87 2.48 28.97
C ALA A 13 11.86 3.21 29.88
N GLY A 14 10.78 3.72 29.28
CA GLY A 14 9.68 4.40 29.96
C GLY A 14 8.62 4.84 28.94
N LYS A 15 7.35 4.91 29.37
CA LYS A 15 6.22 5.29 28.51
C LYS A 15 6.21 6.78 28.20
N THR A 16 6.79 7.58 29.10
CA THR A 16 6.90 9.04 28.98
C THR A 16 8.34 9.49 29.20
N LEU A 17 8.70 10.66 28.65
CA LEU A 17 10.03 11.23 28.86
C LEU A 17 10.39 11.40 30.36
N PRO A 18 9.48 11.87 31.24
CA PRO A 18 9.76 11.95 32.69
C PRO A 18 10.10 10.59 33.33
N GLU A 19 9.41 9.52 32.93
CA GLU A 19 9.71 8.16 33.38
C GLU A 19 11.09 7.71 32.92
N GLN A 20 11.44 7.96 31.65
CA GLN A 20 12.75 7.62 31.08
C GLN A 20 13.89 8.34 31.81
N LEU A 21 13.73 9.64 32.12
CA LEU A 21 14.71 10.42 32.89
C LEU A 21 14.94 9.83 34.29
N ARG A 22 13.85 9.51 35.00
CA ARG A 22 13.94 8.91 36.34
C ARG A 22 14.59 7.52 36.28
N ALA A 23 14.18 6.70 35.33
CA ALA A 23 14.69 5.35 35.15
C ALA A 23 16.19 5.36 34.82
N GLU A 24 16.65 6.25 33.94
CA GLU A 24 18.06 6.34 33.58
C GLU A 24 18.92 6.85 34.74
N ARG A 25 18.46 7.86 35.47
CA ARG A 25 19.17 8.33 36.68
C ARG A 25 19.32 7.21 37.71
N ARG A 26 18.26 6.44 37.96
CA ARG A 26 18.28 5.30 38.89
C ARG A 26 19.15 4.15 38.38
N LYS A 27 19.12 3.86 37.07
CA LYS A 27 19.98 2.85 36.44
C LYS A 27 21.47 3.15 36.64
N ARG A 28 21.83 4.43 36.75
CA ARG A 28 23.18 4.91 37.08
C ARG A 28 23.46 5.06 38.58
N SER A 29 22.54 4.61 39.43
CA SER A 29 22.63 4.72 40.90
C SER A 29 22.83 6.15 41.41
N MET A 30 22.31 7.16 40.71
CA MET A 30 22.47 8.57 41.11
C MET A 30 21.27 9.04 41.93
N SER A 31 21.52 9.63 43.09
CA SER A 31 20.50 10.33 43.86
C SER A 31 20.07 11.63 43.17
N LEU A 32 18.97 12.26 43.62
CA LEU A 32 18.60 13.59 43.14
C LEU A 32 19.66 14.65 43.48
N ARG A 33 20.39 14.46 44.59
CA ARG A 33 21.47 15.37 45.00
C ARG A 33 22.72 15.18 44.13
N ASP A 34 23.09 13.95 43.83
CA ASP A 34 24.28 13.66 43.01
C ASP A 34 24.09 14.16 41.57
N ALA A 35 22.86 14.03 41.04
CA ALA A 35 22.51 14.56 39.74
C ALA A 35 22.46 16.10 39.74
N ALA A 36 22.00 16.73 40.83
CA ALA A 36 21.99 18.18 41.01
C ALA A 36 23.42 18.75 40.99
N GLU A 37 24.31 18.15 41.76
CA GLU A 37 25.72 18.55 41.83
C GLU A 37 26.41 18.48 40.47
N LYS A 38 26.20 17.40 39.73
CA LYS A 38 26.82 17.19 38.41
C LYS A 38 26.22 18.05 37.29
N THR A 39 25.00 18.54 37.44
CA THR A 39 24.30 19.34 36.42
C THR A 39 24.27 20.84 36.72
N GLY A 40 24.60 21.24 37.96
CA GLY A 40 24.41 22.59 38.46
C GLY A 40 22.93 22.99 38.58
N LEU A 41 22.02 22.02 38.63
CA LEU A 41 20.58 22.23 38.83
C LEU A 41 20.20 21.96 40.28
N SER A 42 19.08 22.50 40.75
CA SER A 42 18.58 22.13 42.09
C SER A 42 17.94 20.73 42.07
N PRO A 43 17.94 20.01 43.21
CA PRO A 43 17.21 18.74 43.32
C PRO A 43 15.71 18.86 43.00
N THR A 44 15.11 20.03 43.27
CA THR A 44 13.70 20.31 42.98
C THR A 44 13.44 20.51 41.49
N THR A 45 14.38 21.11 40.74
CA THR A 45 14.30 21.21 39.28
C THR A 45 14.39 19.84 38.63
N ILE A 46 15.28 18.96 39.10
CA ILE A 46 15.38 17.58 38.58
C ILE A 46 14.10 16.79 38.91
N ALA A 47 13.57 16.92 40.13
CA ALA A 47 12.29 16.31 40.49
C ALA A 47 11.11 16.86 39.67
N SER A 48 11.15 18.14 39.27
CA SER A 48 10.17 18.74 38.36
C SER A 48 10.22 18.13 36.96
N LEU A 49 11.43 17.96 36.40
CA LEU A 49 11.66 17.30 35.11
C LEU A 49 11.15 15.84 35.13
N GLU A 50 11.41 15.10 36.20
CA GLU A 50 10.89 13.73 36.39
C GLU A 50 9.37 13.66 36.65
N ARG A 51 8.69 14.79 36.76
CA ARG A 51 7.22 14.89 36.83
C ARG A 51 6.61 15.55 35.60
N GLY A 52 7.41 15.85 34.58
CA GLY A 52 6.94 16.46 33.33
C GLY A 52 6.83 17.98 33.34
N GLY A 53 7.39 18.65 34.35
CA GLY A 53 7.53 20.11 34.39
C GLY A 53 8.95 20.57 34.05
N GLY A 54 9.17 21.89 34.01
CA GLY A 54 10.49 22.49 33.81
C GLY A 54 10.73 23.03 32.39
N SER A 55 11.98 23.43 32.11
CA SER A 55 12.36 24.04 30.83
C SER A 55 13.23 23.10 29.99
N VAL A 56 13.25 23.32 28.68
CA VAL A 56 14.13 22.60 27.74
C VAL A 56 15.60 22.77 28.11
N ALA A 57 16.00 23.95 28.59
CA ALA A 57 17.38 24.21 29.02
C ALA A 57 17.79 23.30 30.19
N SER A 58 16.93 23.15 31.21
CA SER A 58 17.20 22.25 32.33
C SER A 58 17.18 20.78 31.91
N LEU A 59 16.30 20.40 30.97
CA LEU A 59 16.25 19.06 30.40
C LEU A 59 17.56 18.70 29.68
N LEU A 60 18.08 19.59 28.83
CA LEU A 60 19.32 19.35 28.08
C LEU A 60 20.53 19.19 29.01
N ARG A 61 20.62 20.00 30.07
CA ARG A 61 21.68 19.86 31.09
C ARG A 61 21.61 18.52 31.80
N LEU A 62 20.42 18.07 32.18
CA LEU A 62 20.24 16.78 32.82
C LEU A 62 20.62 15.63 31.88
N LEU A 63 20.15 15.65 30.63
CA LEU A 63 20.44 14.63 29.62
C LEU A 63 21.94 14.50 29.34
N ALA A 64 22.69 15.61 29.30
CA ALA A 64 24.14 15.58 29.11
C ALA A 64 24.88 14.73 30.17
N VAL A 65 24.33 14.65 31.40
CA VAL A 65 24.93 13.90 32.52
C VAL A 65 24.39 12.48 32.60
N ILE A 66 23.07 12.31 32.58
CA ILE A 66 22.45 10.99 32.81
C ILE A 66 22.33 10.16 31.53
N ALA A 67 22.35 10.80 30.36
CA ALA A 67 22.19 10.11 29.08
C ALA A 67 23.00 10.81 27.96
N PRO A 68 24.35 10.88 28.05
CA PRO A 68 25.19 11.58 27.07
C PRO A 68 25.10 10.97 25.66
N ALA A 69 24.70 9.71 25.56
CA ALA A 69 24.43 9.01 24.31
C ALA A 69 22.98 9.18 23.82
N ALA A 70 22.12 9.89 24.57
CA ALA A 70 20.74 10.09 24.16
C ALA A 70 20.69 10.92 22.88
N ARG A 71 19.95 10.43 21.90
CA ARG A 71 19.72 11.13 20.63
C ARG A 71 18.23 11.14 20.35
N ARG A 72 17.80 12.11 19.55
CA ARG A 72 16.44 12.10 19.01
C ARG A 72 16.25 10.78 18.28
N ARG A 73 15.28 9.99 18.73
CA ARG A 73 14.77 8.88 17.94
C ARG A 73 14.08 9.53 16.75
N ALA A 74 14.53 9.24 15.52
CA ALA A 74 13.67 9.44 14.36
C ALA A 74 12.32 8.79 14.72
N PRO A 75 11.19 9.49 14.58
CA PRO A 75 9.91 8.98 15.03
C PRO A 75 9.81 7.53 14.59
N GLU A 76 9.66 6.63 15.56
CA GLU A 76 9.34 5.25 15.27
C GLU A 76 8.07 5.37 14.44
N ARG A 77 8.15 5.07 13.14
CA ARG A 77 6.99 5.15 12.24
C ARG A 77 5.94 4.26 12.88
N SER A 78 5.07 4.85 13.67
CA SER A 78 3.88 4.20 14.17
C SER A 78 3.00 4.11 12.93
N TYR A 79 3.15 3.00 12.22
CA TYR A 79 2.52 2.60 10.95
C TYR A 79 0.98 2.54 11.00
N TRP A 80 0.35 3.36 11.83
CA TRP A 80 -1.07 3.38 12.15
C TRP A 80 -1.58 4.81 12.41
N GLY A 81 -1.14 5.78 11.60
CA GLY A 81 -1.84 7.06 11.39
C GLY A 81 -2.69 7.03 10.11
N GLN A 82 -3.76 7.84 10.05
CA GLN A 82 -4.54 8.05 8.82
C GLN A 82 -3.68 8.62 7.67
N GLY A 83 -2.70 9.49 7.99
CA GLY A 83 -1.74 10.01 7.00
C GLY A 83 -0.76 8.97 6.43
N ASP A 84 -0.47 7.89 7.18
CA ASP A 84 0.36 6.77 6.71
C ASP A 84 -0.39 5.82 5.77
N LYS A 85 -1.73 5.89 5.68
CA LYS A 85 -2.48 5.05 4.74
C LYS A 85 -2.36 5.58 3.31
N GLU A 86 -2.45 6.89 3.13
CA GLU A 86 -2.27 7.54 1.82
C GLU A 86 -0.84 7.33 1.31
N ASP A 87 0.18 7.50 2.16
CA ASP A 87 1.59 7.23 1.78
C ASP A 87 1.82 5.73 1.48
N ARG A 88 1.17 4.82 2.21
CA ARG A 88 1.29 3.37 1.97
C ARG A 88 0.62 2.91 0.69
N ASP A 89 -0.45 3.55 0.23
CA ASP A 89 -1.14 3.19 -1.00
C ASP A 89 -0.71 4.04 -2.20
N SER A 90 0.13 5.06 -1.99
CA SER A 90 0.80 5.80 -3.05
C SER A 90 1.83 4.91 -3.75
N ARG A 91 1.40 4.29 -4.85
CA ARG A 91 2.22 3.42 -5.70
C ARG A 91 2.04 3.81 -7.16
N PHE A 92 2.70 4.88 -7.62
CA PHE A 92 2.53 5.30 -9.00
C PHE A 92 3.32 4.39 -9.95
N THR A 93 2.67 3.92 -11.00
CA THR A 93 3.28 3.02 -11.97
C THR A 93 4.28 3.78 -12.82
N PRO A 94 5.56 3.37 -12.90
CA PRO A 94 6.55 4.12 -13.68
C PRO A 94 6.33 3.94 -15.19
N SER A 95 6.74 4.93 -15.98
CA SER A 95 6.49 4.97 -17.43
C SER A 95 7.15 3.84 -18.21
N ASP A 96 8.30 3.35 -17.75
CA ASP A 96 9.00 2.20 -18.34
C ASP A 96 8.18 0.91 -18.24
N PHE A 97 7.52 0.68 -17.10
CA PHE A 97 6.58 -0.43 -16.95
C PHE A 97 5.34 -0.24 -17.84
N MET A 98 4.80 0.98 -17.90
CA MET A 98 3.61 1.28 -18.70
C MET A 98 3.83 1.13 -20.20
N ALA A 99 5.07 1.27 -20.70
CA ALA A 99 5.37 1.11 -22.13
C ALA A 99 4.90 -0.25 -22.68
N GLY A 100 5.08 -1.33 -21.91
CA GLY A 100 4.59 -2.66 -22.29
C GLY A 100 3.07 -2.77 -22.30
N ILE A 101 2.39 -2.07 -21.39
CA ILE A 101 0.92 -2.00 -21.33
C ILE A 101 0.39 -1.26 -22.56
N TYR A 102 0.91 -0.08 -22.86
CA TYR A 102 0.49 0.70 -24.03
C TYR A 102 0.72 -0.05 -25.35
N ALA A 103 1.89 -0.67 -25.50
CA ALA A 103 2.23 -1.40 -26.71
C ALA A 103 1.42 -2.69 -26.91
N ALA A 104 0.88 -3.28 -25.83
CA ALA A 104 0.09 -4.50 -25.91
C ALA A 104 -1.42 -4.23 -25.99
N PHE A 105 -1.93 -3.26 -25.22
CA PHE A 105 -3.37 -3.01 -25.04
C PHE A 105 -3.86 -1.73 -25.71
N GLY A 106 -2.97 -0.81 -26.09
CA GLY A 106 -3.30 0.49 -26.69
C GLY A 106 -3.40 1.63 -25.67
N GLU A 107 -4.00 2.73 -26.09
CA GLU A 107 -4.25 3.90 -25.24
C GLU A 107 -5.26 3.58 -24.13
N ILE A 108 -5.03 4.11 -22.94
CA ILE A 108 -5.93 3.91 -21.79
C ILE A 108 -7.05 4.94 -21.87
N ASP A 109 -8.30 4.47 -21.97
CA ASP A 109 -9.47 5.35 -21.88
C ASP A 109 -9.69 5.84 -20.45
N LEU A 110 -9.49 4.98 -19.46
CA LEU A 110 -9.77 5.26 -18.05
C LEU A 110 -8.69 4.74 -17.09
N ASP A 111 -8.17 5.64 -16.26
CA ASP A 111 -7.49 5.29 -15.00
C ASP A 111 -8.41 5.64 -13.81
N PRO A 112 -9.13 4.65 -13.24
CA PRO A 112 -10.02 4.89 -12.12
C PRO A 112 -9.28 5.02 -10.78
N CYS A 113 -7.96 4.76 -10.77
CA CYS A 113 -7.08 4.92 -9.61
C CYS A 113 -6.14 6.12 -9.80
N GLY A 114 -6.59 7.11 -10.57
CA GLY A 114 -5.80 8.24 -10.98
C GLY A 114 -5.25 9.06 -9.80
N HIS A 115 -4.07 9.63 -10.02
CA HIS A 115 -3.46 10.57 -9.09
C HIS A 115 -2.70 11.66 -9.87
N LEU A 116 -2.68 12.90 -9.35
CA LEU A 116 -2.01 14.04 -10.01
C LEU A 116 -0.50 13.80 -10.25
N LEU A 117 0.13 13.04 -9.35
CA LEU A 117 1.55 12.68 -9.43
C LEU A 117 1.81 11.38 -10.20
N SER A 118 0.76 10.68 -10.63
CA SER A 118 0.93 9.45 -11.41
C SER A 118 1.38 9.80 -12.83
N PRO A 119 2.45 9.17 -13.36
CA PRO A 119 2.88 9.40 -14.74
C PRO A 119 2.06 8.59 -15.75
N VAL A 120 1.05 7.85 -15.30
CA VAL A 120 0.13 7.12 -16.18
C VAL A 120 -0.65 8.12 -17.05
N ILE A 121 -0.56 7.93 -18.35
CA ILE A 121 -1.32 8.66 -19.37
C ILE A 121 -2.59 7.87 -19.67
N ALA A 122 -3.74 8.52 -19.45
CA ALA A 122 -5.07 8.01 -19.77
C ALA A 122 -5.96 9.19 -20.21
N HIS A 123 -6.92 8.93 -21.11
CA HIS A 123 -7.85 9.94 -21.61
C HIS A 123 -8.72 10.52 -20.50
N ARG A 124 -9.19 9.68 -19.58
CA ARG A 124 -9.91 10.06 -18.36
C ARG A 124 -9.23 9.48 -17.13
N ARG A 125 -9.16 10.27 -16.06
CA ARG A 125 -8.66 9.85 -14.74
C ARG A 125 -9.68 10.22 -13.68
N ILE A 126 -9.98 9.32 -12.76
CA ILE A 126 -10.81 9.63 -11.59
C ILE A 126 -9.87 10.02 -10.46
N LEU A 127 -9.98 11.25 -9.98
CA LEU A 127 -9.07 11.84 -9.00
C LEU A 127 -9.78 12.07 -7.66
N LEU A 128 -9.33 11.38 -6.61
CA LEU A 128 -9.81 11.61 -5.23
C LEU A 128 -9.63 13.05 -4.78
N SER A 129 -8.56 13.72 -5.21
CA SER A 129 -8.28 15.13 -4.90
C SER A 129 -9.32 16.10 -5.49
N GLU A 130 -10.05 15.68 -6.50
CA GLU A 130 -11.10 16.47 -7.16
C GLU A 130 -12.51 16.00 -6.76
N GLY A 131 -12.60 15.13 -5.75
CA GLY A 131 -13.87 14.61 -5.22
C GLY A 131 -14.41 13.38 -5.96
N GLY A 132 -13.70 12.86 -6.97
CA GLY A 132 -14.07 11.62 -7.65
C GLY A 132 -13.69 10.38 -6.85
N ASP A 133 -14.44 9.29 -6.99
CA ASP A 133 -14.15 8.01 -6.36
C ASP A 133 -14.32 6.85 -7.35
N GLY A 134 -13.22 6.22 -7.77
CA GLY A 134 -13.27 5.13 -8.74
C GLY A 134 -14.03 3.87 -8.28
N LEU A 135 -14.35 3.73 -6.99
CA LEU A 135 -15.24 2.68 -6.49
C LEU A 135 -16.73 3.01 -6.67
N VAL A 136 -17.08 4.27 -6.90
CA VAL A 136 -18.46 4.77 -7.00
C VAL A 136 -18.76 5.26 -8.41
N ASP A 137 -17.89 6.13 -8.93
CA ASP A 137 -18.03 6.82 -10.20
C ASP A 137 -18.07 5.88 -11.40
N GLU A 138 -18.70 6.35 -12.48
CA GLU A 138 -18.93 5.54 -13.67
C GLU A 138 -17.64 5.24 -14.44
N TRP A 139 -17.46 3.96 -14.78
CA TRP A 139 -16.44 3.52 -15.72
C TRP A 139 -17.06 3.37 -17.10
N SER A 140 -16.33 3.78 -18.11
CA SER A 140 -16.73 3.64 -19.52
C SER A 140 -15.52 3.77 -20.42
N GLY A 141 -15.48 3.00 -21.51
CA GLY A 141 -14.40 3.05 -22.50
C GLY A 141 -14.02 1.65 -22.99
N LYS A 142 -13.03 1.56 -23.86
CA LYS A 142 -12.55 0.26 -24.35
C LYS A 142 -11.55 -0.34 -23.36
N PHE A 143 -10.66 0.48 -22.82
CA PHE A 143 -9.56 0.02 -21.99
C PHE A 143 -9.44 0.82 -20.68
N ALA A 144 -9.59 0.14 -19.55
CA ALA A 144 -9.25 0.68 -18.23
C ALA A 144 -7.99 0.03 -17.65
N PHE A 145 -7.08 0.85 -17.14
CA PHE A 145 -5.92 0.39 -16.39
C PHE A 145 -6.09 0.70 -14.91
N VAL A 146 -5.90 -0.29 -14.05
CA VAL A 146 -6.20 -0.21 -12.62
C VAL A 146 -4.96 -0.58 -11.82
N ASN A 147 -4.35 0.39 -11.14
CA ASN A 147 -3.35 0.14 -10.10
C ASN A 147 -3.91 0.62 -8.76
N PRO A 148 -4.68 -0.22 -8.06
CA PRO A 148 -5.50 0.24 -6.94
C PRO A 148 -4.70 0.40 -5.64
N PRO A 149 -5.24 1.16 -4.67
CA PRO A 149 -4.85 1.03 -3.27
C PRO A 149 -4.93 -0.43 -2.80
N TYR A 150 -3.78 -1.03 -2.48
CA TYR A 150 -3.71 -2.46 -2.12
C TYR A 150 -4.34 -2.78 -0.78
N SER A 151 -4.60 -1.78 0.07
CA SER A 151 -5.39 -1.94 1.29
C SER A 151 -6.85 -2.34 1.03
N GLN A 152 -7.38 -2.07 -0.17
CA GLN A 152 -8.76 -2.36 -0.58
C GLN A 152 -8.84 -3.27 -1.81
N LEU A 153 -7.81 -4.08 -2.04
CA LEU A 153 -7.62 -4.86 -3.27
C LEU A 153 -8.88 -5.62 -3.73
N LEU A 154 -9.53 -6.36 -2.84
CA LEU A 154 -10.71 -7.16 -3.20
C LEU A 154 -11.89 -6.30 -3.65
N ARG A 155 -12.08 -5.10 -3.06
CA ARG A 155 -13.14 -4.17 -3.48
C ARG A 155 -12.88 -3.66 -4.90
N TRP A 156 -11.63 -3.33 -5.21
CA TRP A 156 -11.23 -2.86 -6.54
C TRP A 156 -11.33 -3.94 -7.60
N LEU A 157 -10.91 -5.17 -7.29
CA LEU A 157 -11.03 -6.27 -8.25
C LEU A 157 -12.50 -6.62 -8.53
N ARG A 158 -13.37 -6.61 -7.51
CA ARG A 158 -14.83 -6.77 -7.70
C ARG A 158 -15.39 -5.66 -8.57
N ARG A 159 -15.03 -4.40 -8.29
CA ARG A 159 -15.46 -3.26 -9.12
C ARG A 159 -15.03 -3.44 -10.57
N ALA A 160 -13.76 -3.76 -10.82
CA ALA A 160 -13.24 -4.02 -12.17
C ALA A 160 -14.01 -5.13 -12.89
N HIS A 161 -14.29 -6.23 -12.19
CA HIS A 161 -15.10 -7.34 -12.71
C HIS A 161 -16.53 -6.91 -13.04
N ASP A 162 -17.20 -6.21 -12.13
CA ASP A 162 -18.57 -5.72 -12.34
C ASP A 162 -18.66 -4.77 -13.55
N GLN A 163 -17.69 -3.86 -13.72
CA GLN A 163 -17.68 -2.93 -14.85
C GLN A 163 -17.44 -3.65 -16.19
N TRP A 164 -16.59 -4.67 -16.20
CA TRP A 164 -16.36 -5.50 -17.38
C TRP A 164 -17.58 -6.37 -17.71
N CYS A 165 -18.15 -7.07 -16.73
CA CYS A 165 -19.34 -7.92 -16.92
C CYS A 165 -20.55 -7.12 -17.40
N ALA A 166 -20.70 -5.88 -16.93
CA ALA A 166 -21.76 -4.97 -17.39
C ALA A 166 -21.51 -4.41 -18.80
N GLY A 167 -20.40 -4.75 -19.47
CA GLY A 167 -20.05 -4.24 -20.80
C GLY A 167 -19.71 -2.75 -20.82
N LYS A 168 -19.45 -2.14 -19.65
CA LYS A 168 -19.08 -0.74 -19.55
C LYS A 168 -17.64 -0.48 -19.99
N VAL A 169 -16.77 -1.45 -19.72
CA VAL A 169 -15.38 -1.46 -20.17
C VAL A 169 -15.09 -2.78 -20.89
N GLU A 170 -14.56 -2.71 -22.11
CA GLU A 170 -14.30 -3.92 -22.91
C GLU A 170 -13.13 -4.74 -22.36
N THR A 171 -12.03 -4.07 -21.98
CA THR A 171 -10.82 -4.66 -21.40
C THR A 171 -10.42 -3.93 -20.13
N VAL A 172 -10.16 -4.68 -19.06
CA VAL A 172 -9.61 -4.14 -17.81
C VAL A 172 -8.30 -4.81 -17.49
N VAL A 173 -7.25 -4.02 -17.20
CA VAL A 173 -5.93 -4.52 -16.80
C VAL A 173 -5.61 -4.02 -15.40
N CYS A 174 -5.48 -4.94 -14.45
CA CYS A 174 -5.20 -4.65 -13.05
C CYS A 174 -3.75 -5.03 -12.69
N LEU A 175 -2.98 -4.09 -12.13
CA LEU A 175 -1.65 -4.34 -11.56
C LEU A 175 -1.76 -4.51 -10.04
N VAL A 176 -1.60 -5.75 -9.58
CA VAL A 176 -1.95 -6.12 -8.20
C VAL A 176 -0.94 -7.07 -7.57
N PRO A 177 -0.80 -7.11 -6.23
CA PRO A 177 0.04 -8.11 -5.57
C PRO A 177 -0.53 -9.52 -5.78
N VAL A 178 0.36 -10.51 -5.82
CA VAL A 178 -0.04 -11.93 -5.89
C VAL A 178 -0.68 -12.33 -4.56
N ARG A 179 -2.02 -12.28 -4.50
CA ARG A 179 -2.85 -12.72 -3.38
C ARG A 179 -3.98 -13.58 -3.93
N THR A 180 -3.82 -14.88 -3.80
CA THR A 180 -4.68 -15.87 -4.46
C THR A 180 -5.52 -16.67 -3.47
N ASP A 181 -5.44 -16.36 -2.18
CA ASP A 181 -5.99 -17.13 -1.07
C ASP A 181 -7.51 -16.96 -0.86
N SER A 182 -8.09 -15.88 -1.38
CA SER A 182 -9.51 -15.59 -1.17
C SER A 182 -10.42 -16.53 -1.97
N ALA A 183 -11.56 -16.94 -1.39
CA ALA A 183 -12.57 -17.74 -2.07
C ALA A 183 -13.00 -17.13 -3.42
N TRP A 184 -13.23 -15.82 -3.45
CA TRP A 184 -13.61 -15.10 -4.67
C TRP A 184 -12.55 -15.19 -5.78
N PHE A 185 -11.26 -15.27 -5.42
CA PHE A 185 -10.21 -15.49 -6.41
C PHE A 185 -10.37 -16.88 -7.07
N HIS A 186 -10.61 -17.92 -6.27
CA HIS A 186 -10.76 -19.30 -6.74
C HIS A 186 -12.09 -19.58 -7.45
N GLU A 187 -13.16 -18.88 -7.05
CA GLU A 187 -14.51 -19.15 -7.53
C GLU A 187 -14.86 -18.30 -8.76
N THR A 188 -14.33 -17.07 -8.84
CA THR A 188 -14.66 -16.10 -9.90
C THR A 188 -13.43 -15.72 -10.72
N LEU A 189 -12.39 -15.14 -10.11
CA LEU A 189 -11.28 -14.58 -10.91
C LEU A 189 -10.50 -15.64 -11.69
N SER A 190 -10.23 -16.81 -11.12
CA SER A 190 -9.53 -17.87 -11.85
C SER A 190 -10.35 -18.40 -13.02
N ALA A 191 -11.67 -18.21 -13.00
CA ALA A 191 -12.56 -18.59 -14.08
C ALA A 191 -12.65 -17.51 -15.14
N ASP A 192 -12.68 -16.22 -14.79
CA ASP A 192 -13.00 -15.13 -15.73
C ASP A 192 -11.79 -14.33 -16.21
N ALA A 193 -10.76 -14.21 -15.37
CA ALA A 193 -9.60 -13.39 -15.66
C ALA A 193 -8.43 -14.23 -16.22
N ASP A 194 -7.68 -13.63 -17.13
CA ASP A 194 -6.35 -14.12 -17.48
C ASP A 194 -5.33 -13.50 -16.53
N ILE A 195 -4.41 -14.32 -16.00
CA ILE A 195 -3.46 -13.92 -14.97
C ILE A 195 -2.04 -14.06 -15.49
N TYR A 196 -1.26 -12.99 -15.42
CA TYR A 196 0.15 -12.96 -15.79
C TYR A 196 1.04 -12.70 -14.57
N LEU A 197 1.90 -13.65 -14.23
CA LEU A 197 2.89 -13.50 -13.16
C LEU A 197 4.12 -12.79 -13.69
N LEU A 198 4.43 -11.61 -13.14
CA LEU A 198 5.57 -10.80 -13.57
C LEU A 198 6.89 -11.42 -13.10
N ARG A 199 7.88 -11.49 -13.99
CA ARG A 199 9.25 -11.87 -13.63
C ARG A 199 10.02 -10.63 -13.22
N GLY A 200 10.10 -10.39 -11.91
CA GLY A 200 10.78 -9.25 -11.33
C GLY A 200 9.83 -8.39 -10.49
N ARG A 201 10.31 -7.23 -10.04
CA ARG A 201 9.55 -6.32 -9.19
C ARG A 201 9.47 -4.95 -9.84
N VAL A 202 8.26 -4.43 -9.98
CA VAL A 202 8.03 -3.04 -10.38
C VAL A 202 8.53 -2.13 -9.26
N ARG A 203 9.34 -1.13 -9.62
CA ARG A 203 9.77 -0.08 -8.71
C ARG A 203 8.80 1.09 -8.85
N PHE A 204 7.74 1.06 -8.04
CA PHE A 204 6.74 2.14 -8.02
C PHE A 204 7.38 3.48 -7.64
N LEU A 205 6.75 4.58 -8.04
CA LEU A 205 7.10 5.92 -7.57
C LEU A 205 6.25 6.29 -6.36
N ASP A 206 6.85 6.98 -5.40
CA ASP A 206 6.15 7.59 -4.27
C ASP A 206 5.69 9.02 -4.60
N THR A 207 5.10 9.71 -3.61
CA THR A 207 4.65 11.12 -3.72
C THR A 207 5.79 12.12 -3.97
N GLN A 208 7.04 11.71 -3.86
CA GLN A 208 8.22 12.51 -4.15
C GLN A 208 8.88 12.12 -5.48
N GLY A 209 8.24 11.22 -6.25
CA GLY A 209 8.77 10.69 -7.51
C GLY A 209 9.94 9.73 -7.32
N ARG A 210 10.22 9.27 -6.10
CA ARG A 210 11.34 8.35 -5.82
C ARG A 210 10.87 6.91 -5.97
N GLY A 211 11.75 6.08 -6.50
CA GLY A 211 11.48 4.66 -6.65
C GLY A 211 11.46 3.94 -5.30
N GLN A 212 10.30 3.37 -4.93
CA GLN A 212 10.13 2.57 -3.72
C GLN A 212 10.30 1.06 -3.99
N HIS A 213 10.84 0.36 -3.01
CA HIS A 213 11.00 -1.10 -3.07
C HIS A 213 9.66 -1.80 -2.84
N THR A 214 9.35 -2.79 -3.69
CA THR A 214 8.12 -3.59 -3.62
C THR A 214 8.43 -4.95 -2.98
N PRO A 215 8.12 -5.18 -1.69
CA PRO A 215 8.55 -6.38 -0.97
C PRO A 215 7.70 -7.62 -1.26
N PHE A 216 6.85 -7.59 -2.29
CA PHE A 216 5.93 -8.65 -2.67
C PHE A 216 5.94 -8.85 -4.17
N SER A 217 5.50 -10.03 -4.61
CA SER A 217 5.32 -10.35 -6.03
C SER A 217 4.09 -9.63 -6.59
N LEU A 218 4.15 -9.29 -7.87
CA LEU A 218 3.06 -8.65 -8.60
C LEU A 218 2.56 -9.56 -9.73
N MET A 219 1.30 -9.38 -10.08
CA MET A 219 0.67 -9.97 -11.24
C MET A 219 -0.12 -8.91 -12.01
N ILE A 220 -0.27 -9.15 -13.30
CA ILE A 220 -1.30 -8.51 -14.11
C ILE A 220 -2.50 -9.44 -14.15
N LEU A 221 -3.67 -8.90 -13.85
CA LEU A 221 -4.96 -9.57 -14.04
C LEU A 221 -5.71 -8.84 -15.14
N THR A 222 -6.12 -9.57 -16.17
CA THR A 222 -6.87 -8.98 -17.29
C THR A 222 -8.24 -9.61 -17.45
N LEU A 223 -9.24 -8.76 -17.68
CA LEU A 223 -10.59 -9.14 -18.06
C LEU A 223 -10.83 -8.66 -19.49
N GLY A 224 -11.36 -9.52 -20.36
CA GLY A 224 -11.65 -9.16 -21.76
C GLY A 224 -10.44 -9.07 -22.70
N ALA A 225 -9.23 -9.43 -22.24
CA ALA A 225 -8.04 -9.38 -23.08
C ALA A 225 -8.08 -10.41 -24.22
N THR A 226 -7.83 -9.94 -25.44
CA THR A 226 -7.71 -10.78 -26.63
C THR A 226 -6.42 -11.60 -26.60
N CYS A 227 -6.39 -12.73 -27.33
CA CYS A 227 -5.17 -13.53 -27.49
C CYS A 227 -4.01 -12.72 -28.07
N GLN A 228 -4.28 -11.78 -28.98
CA GLN A 228 -3.26 -10.91 -29.57
C GLN A 228 -2.63 -9.99 -28.51
N GLN A 229 -3.44 -9.34 -27.67
CA GLN A 229 -2.95 -8.49 -26.59
C GLN A 229 -2.12 -9.30 -25.58
N LYS A 230 -2.58 -10.50 -25.20
CA LYS A 230 -1.85 -11.38 -24.27
C LYS A 230 -0.50 -11.82 -24.81
N ASN A 231 -0.45 -12.26 -26.06
CA ASN A 231 0.80 -12.66 -26.72
C ASN A 231 1.74 -11.47 -26.83
N ARG A 232 1.23 -10.32 -27.28
CA ARG A 232 2.03 -9.10 -27.40
C ARG A 232 2.62 -8.65 -26.06
N TYR A 233 1.85 -8.71 -24.98
CA TYR A 233 2.34 -8.37 -23.64
C TYR A 233 3.46 -9.32 -23.20
N ALA A 234 3.30 -10.64 -23.43
CA ALA A 234 4.29 -11.64 -23.05
C ALA A 234 5.61 -11.56 -23.84
N GLU A 235 5.60 -11.00 -25.06
CA GLU A 235 6.82 -10.70 -25.83
C GLU A 235 7.61 -9.53 -25.23
N LEU A 236 6.90 -8.55 -24.67
CA LEU A 236 7.48 -7.27 -24.24
C LEU A 236 7.89 -7.25 -22.77
N VAL A 237 7.15 -7.94 -21.92
CA VAL A 237 7.34 -7.93 -20.47
C VAL A 237 7.72 -9.34 -20.03
N PRO A 238 8.82 -9.52 -19.27
CA PRO A 238 9.18 -10.84 -18.74
C PRO A 238 8.16 -11.37 -17.72
N GLY A 239 7.74 -12.62 -17.88
CA GLY A 239 6.76 -13.26 -17.00
C GLY A 239 6.10 -14.49 -17.63
N LEU A 240 4.92 -14.86 -17.13
CA LEU A 240 4.20 -16.09 -17.46
C LEU A 240 2.69 -15.89 -17.36
N TRP A 241 1.94 -16.24 -18.41
CA TRP A 241 0.48 -16.42 -18.31
C TRP A 241 0.17 -17.74 -17.60
N LEU A 242 -0.68 -17.71 -16.58
CA LEU A 242 -1.21 -18.91 -15.97
C LEU A 242 -2.24 -19.56 -16.89
N ALA A 243 -2.10 -20.88 -17.09
CA ALA A 243 -3.09 -21.64 -17.84
C ALA A 243 -4.43 -21.65 -17.08
N ARG A 244 -5.53 -21.36 -17.79
CA ARG A 244 -6.87 -21.49 -17.23
C ARG A 244 -7.24 -22.97 -17.14
N SER A 245 -7.79 -23.38 -16.01
CA SER A 245 -8.41 -24.70 -15.92
C SER A 245 -9.70 -24.66 -16.77
N VAL A 246 -9.76 -25.51 -17.79
CA VAL A 246 -11.00 -25.70 -18.55
C VAL A 246 -11.97 -26.42 -17.62
N ARG A 247 -12.99 -25.72 -17.10
CA ARG A 247 -14.14 -26.41 -16.52
C ARG A 247 -14.86 -27.10 -17.66
N ALA A 248 -14.79 -28.42 -17.72
CA ALA A 248 -15.58 -29.21 -18.65
C ALA A 248 -17.06 -28.87 -18.41
N VAL A 249 -17.70 -28.23 -19.39
CA VAL A 249 -19.16 -28.09 -19.39
C VAL A 249 -19.70 -29.49 -19.64
N SER A 250 -20.18 -30.15 -18.59
CA SER A 250 -20.98 -31.37 -18.71
C SER A 250 -22.30 -30.99 -19.38
N GLY A 251 -22.33 -31.04 -20.71
CA GLY A 251 -23.56 -30.99 -21.48
C GLY A 251 -24.36 -32.25 -21.20
N ASP A 252 -25.44 -32.12 -20.42
CA ASP A 252 -26.41 -33.18 -20.23
C ASP A 252 -27.10 -33.47 -21.57
N GLN A 253 -27.05 -34.72 -21.98
CA GLN A 253 -27.52 -35.19 -23.27
C GLN A 253 -29.04 -35.26 -23.28
N GLY A 254 -29.62 -34.87 -24.43
CA GLY A 254 -31.06 -34.83 -24.65
C GLY A 254 -31.79 -36.12 -24.28
N HIS A 255 -32.84 -35.95 -23.49
CA HIS A 255 -33.87 -36.95 -23.32
C HIS A 255 -34.69 -37.02 -24.62
N ARG A 256 -34.37 -38.02 -25.48
CA ARG A 256 -35.23 -38.40 -26.60
C ARG A 256 -36.54 -38.95 -26.05
N SER A 257 -37.62 -38.25 -26.37
CA SER A 257 -38.99 -38.72 -26.31
C SER A 257 -39.16 -40.00 -27.13
N LEU A 258 -39.57 -41.08 -26.46
CA LEU A 258 -40.13 -42.26 -27.10
C LEU A 258 -41.63 -42.27 -26.80
N THR A 259 -42.43 -41.94 -27.82
CA THR A 259 -43.85 -42.30 -27.92
C THR A 259 -43.97 -43.81 -28.11
N PRO A 260 -44.87 -44.52 -27.42
CA PRO A 260 -45.34 -45.82 -27.85
C PRO A 260 -46.54 -45.65 -28.79
N ALA A 261 -46.46 -46.27 -29.96
CA ALA A 261 -47.60 -46.57 -30.81
C ALA A 261 -47.78 -48.10 -30.85
N GLU A 262 -49.03 -48.52 -30.68
CA GLU A 262 -49.65 -49.85 -30.90
C GLU A 262 -49.31 -51.00 -29.93
#